data_AF-A0A815Y7N5-F1
#
_entry.id   AF-A0A815Y7N5-F1
#
_cell.length_a   1.000
_cell.length_b   1.000
_cell.length_c   1.000
_cell.angle_alpha   90.00
_cell.angle_beta   90.00
_cell.angle_gamma   90.00
#
_symmetry.space_group_name_H-M   'P 1'
#
loop_
_entity.id
_entity.type
_entity.pdbx_description
1 polymer ?
#
loop_
_entity_poly.entity_id
_entity_poly.type
_entity_poly.pdbx_seq_one_letter_code
_entity_poly.pdbx_strand_id
1 'polypeptide(L)'
;MNLITNRSFLYMNCLLIDMLLKIFLSSGDWLNACVAIERAITSLRYIAKCVIPIIFSLTILTYIHAPMSRQLFDDEDEQRTWCIVNYSFQLKIFDRFINLFHFLIPFIIDFLSSLIIIIQVFKTRTKTQKKVKNKTLFYVQINRHKHLIIAPCILILLALPRLIISFLSRCMESTHDPWLFFIGYYISFIPSLLIFTVFVLPSKKI
;
A
#
# COMPACT_ATOMS: atom_id res chain seq x y z
N MET A 1 -4.34 12.03 35.14
CA MET A 1 -4.39 10.58 35.40
C MET A 1 -3.55 9.91 34.33
N ASN A 2 -2.28 9.60 34.65
CA ASN A 2 -1.32 9.10 33.67
C ASN A 2 -1.60 7.62 33.40
N LEU A 3 -2.26 7.34 32.27
CA LEU A 3 -2.66 5.98 31.89
C LEU A 3 -1.47 5.07 31.53
N ILE A 4 -0.28 5.64 31.30
CA ILE A 4 0.95 4.90 30.97
C ILE A 4 2.12 5.57 31.70
N THR A 5 2.62 4.96 32.77
CA THR A 5 3.77 5.45 33.57
C THR A 5 5.12 4.98 33.04
N ASN A 6 5.14 3.93 32.20
CA ASN A 6 6.38 3.34 31.75
C ASN A 6 6.93 4.07 30.51
N ARG A 7 7.86 5.00 30.74
CA ARG A 7 8.53 5.79 29.68
C ARG A 7 9.24 4.90 28.66
N SER A 8 9.83 3.78 29.09
CA SER A 8 10.47 2.82 28.18
C SER A 8 9.45 2.14 27.26
N PHE A 9 8.27 1.79 27.77
CA PHE A 9 7.19 1.26 26.94
C PHE A 9 6.73 2.29 25.89
N LEU A 10 6.52 3.55 26.29
CA LEU A 10 6.16 4.63 25.37
C LEU A 10 7.23 4.84 24.29
N TYR A 11 8.51 4.81 24.67
CA TYR A 11 9.61 4.94 23.73
C TYR A 11 9.64 3.78 22.73
N MET A 12 9.50 2.53 23.19
CA MET A 12 9.46 1.37 22.31
C MET A 12 8.28 1.43 21.33
N ASN A 13 7.10 1.86 21.77
CA ASN A 13 5.94 2.07 20.89
C ASN A 13 6.21 3.17 19.86
N CYS A 14 6.81 4.28 20.29
CA CYS A 14 7.22 5.39 19.41
C CYS A 14 8.18 4.93 18.31
N LEU A 15 9.12 4.03 18.61
CA LEU A 15 10.04 3.47 17.64
C LEU A 15 9.37 2.46 16.69
N LEU A 16 8.57 1.54 17.23
CA LEU A 16 8.13 0.34 16.52
C LEU A 16 6.88 0.55 15.67
N ILE A 17 5.88 1.30 16.15
CA ILE A 17 4.56 1.33 15.50
C ILE A 17 4.66 1.87 14.07
N ASP A 18 5.26 3.05 13.88
CA ASP A 18 5.40 3.64 12.55
C ASP A 18 6.29 2.81 11.62
N MET A 19 7.38 2.25 12.18
CA MET A 19 8.30 1.40 11.42
C MET A 19 7.62 0.13 10.92
N LEU A 20 6.96 -0.62 11.82
CA LEU A 20 6.23 -1.83 11.47
C LEU A 20 5.14 -1.54 10.45
N LEU A 21 4.39 -0.45 10.65
CA LEU A 21 3.33 -0.05 9.75
C LEU A 21 3.86 0.22 8.34
N LYS A 22 4.96 0.98 8.21
CA LYS A 22 5.62 1.22 6.91
C LYS A 22 6.09 -0.08 6.27
N ILE A 23 6.79 -0.94 7.02
CA ILE A 23 7.32 -2.22 6.51
C ILE A 23 6.19 -3.11 6.01
N PHE A 24 5.15 -3.33 6.81
CA PHE A 24 4.04 -4.23 6.45
C PHE A 24 3.29 -3.73 5.23
N LEU A 25 3.00 -2.43 5.18
CA LEU A 25 2.27 -1.90 4.06
C LEU A 25 3.08 -1.89 2.77
N SER A 26 4.33 -1.42 2.81
CA SER A 26 5.20 -1.44 1.65
C SER A 26 5.46 -2.87 1.18
N SER A 27 5.65 -3.82 2.10
CA SER A 27 5.76 -5.24 1.74
C SER A 27 4.49 -5.74 1.07
N GLY A 28 3.31 -5.38 1.58
CA GLY A 28 2.02 -5.70 0.97
C GLY A 28 1.90 -5.16 -0.45
N ASP A 29 2.29 -3.91 -0.67
CA ASP A 29 2.26 -3.26 -1.99
C ASP A 29 3.19 -3.99 -2.98
N TRP A 30 4.42 -4.30 -2.56
CA TRP A 30 5.39 -5.05 -3.37
C TRP A 30 4.95 -6.50 -3.65
N LEU A 31 4.35 -7.18 -2.68
CA LEU A 31 3.80 -8.52 -2.86
C LEU A 31 2.63 -8.51 -3.84
N ASN A 32 1.76 -7.50 -3.76
CA ASN A 32 0.66 -7.34 -4.71
C ASN A 32 1.19 -7.13 -6.13
N ALA A 33 2.20 -6.27 -6.30
CA ALA A 33 2.89 -6.07 -7.56
C ALA A 33 3.50 -7.37 -8.13
N CYS A 34 4.14 -8.19 -7.29
CA CYS A 34 4.64 -9.49 -7.70
C CYS A 34 3.53 -10.45 -8.16
N VAL A 35 2.41 -10.50 -7.43
CA VAL A 35 1.25 -11.31 -7.80
C VAL A 35 0.63 -10.81 -9.11
N ALA A 36 0.58 -9.50 -9.34
CA ALA A 36 0.09 -8.91 -10.58
C ALA A 36 0.97 -9.29 -11.78
N ILE A 37 2.29 -9.26 -11.62
CA ILE A 37 3.25 -9.73 -12.63
C ILE A 37 3.04 -11.22 -12.91
N GLU A 38 2.94 -12.07 -11.88
CA GLU A 38 2.72 -13.52 -12.04
C GLU A 38 1.42 -13.80 -12.81
N ARG A 39 0.36 -13.04 -12.54
CA ARG A 39 -0.92 -13.15 -13.27
C ARG A 39 -0.81 -12.68 -14.72
N ALA A 40 -0.02 -11.65 -15.00
CA ALA A 40 0.20 -11.12 -16.35
C ALA A 40 1.14 -12.02 -17.18
N ILE A 41 2.07 -12.72 -16.52
CA ILE A 41 3.09 -13.56 -17.14
C ILE A 41 2.98 -14.98 -16.56
N THR A 42 2.19 -15.81 -17.24
CA THR A 42 1.83 -17.18 -16.83
C THR A 42 3.02 -18.14 -16.64
N SER A 43 4.24 -17.77 -17.06
CA SER A 43 5.44 -18.59 -16.94
C SER A 43 6.17 -18.48 -15.58
N LEU A 44 5.79 -17.56 -14.68
CA LEU A 44 6.54 -17.28 -13.43
C LEU A 44 6.07 -18.02 -12.17
N ARG A 45 5.19 -19.03 -12.30
CA ARG A 45 4.46 -19.71 -11.20
C ARG A 45 5.32 -20.31 -10.06
N TYR A 46 6.61 -20.52 -10.28
CA TYR A 46 7.50 -21.22 -9.33
C TYR A 46 8.32 -20.28 -8.42
N ILE A 47 8.30 -18.97 -8.65
CA ILE A 47 9.20 -18.02 -7.97
C ILE A 47 8.58 -17.41 -6.69
N ALA A 48 7.26 -17.59 -6.48
CA ALA A 48 6.49 -16.89 -5.46
C ALA A 48 6.96 -17.11 -3.99
N LYS A 49 7.52 -18.28 -3.65
CA LYS A 49 7.90 -18.59 -2.25
C LYS A 49 9.20 -17.90 -1.81
N CYS A 50 10.15 -17.68 -2.72
CA CYS A 50 11.43 -17.03 -2.39
C CYS A 50 11.30 -15.51 -2.34
N VAL A 51 10.29 -14.95 -3.01
CA VAL A 51 10.09 -13.50 -3.14
C VAL A 51 9.65 -12.85 -1.83
N ILE A 52 8.87 -13.56 -1.00
CA ILE A 52 8.35 -13.02 0.26
C ILE A 52 9.46 -12.60 1.23
N PRO A 53 10.40 -13.48 1.65
CA PRO A 53 11.44 -13.08 2.59
C PRO A 53 12.38 -12.01 2.01
N ILE A 54 12.58 -12.01 0.69
CA ILE A 54 13.38 -10.99 0.01
C ILE A 54 12.71 -9.61 0.11
N ILE A 55 11.42 -9.50 -0.18
CA ILE A 55 10.68 -8.22 -0.06
C ILE A 55 10.72 -7.70 1.38
N PHE A 56 10.46 -8.57 2.37
CA PHE A 56 10.53 -8.16 3.76
C PHE A 56 11.93 -7.68 4.16
N SER A 57 12.98 -8.38 3.73
CA SER A 57 14.36 -7.98 4.02
C SER A 57 14.71 -6.63 3.39
N LEU A 58 14.32 -6.40 2.14
CA LEU A 58 14.57 -5.15 1.44
C LEU A 58 13.80 -3.98 2.06
N THR A 59 12.54 -4.17 2.43
CA THR A 59 11.72 -3.12 3.06
C THR A 59 12.20 -2.79 4.47
N ILE A 60 12.65 -3.78 5.26
CA ILE A 60 13.28 -3.52 6.57
C ILE A 60 14.53 -2.68 6.39
N LEU A 61 15.39 -3.03 5.43
CA LEU A 61 16.65 -2.33 5.17
C LEU A 61 16.41 -0.87 4.76
N THR A 62 15.40 -0.60 3.92
CA THR A 62 15.09 0.76 3.48
C THR A 62 14.46 1.64 4.53
N TYR A 63 13.83 1.07 5.58
CA TYR A 63 13.19 1.83 6.67
C TYR A 63 14.00 1.90 7.97
N ILE A 64 15.18 1.29 8.02
CA ILE A 64 16.00 1.23 9.24
C ILE A 64 16.45 2.62 9.76
N HIS A 65 16.50 3.63 8.90
CA HIS A 65 16.85 5.01 9.29
C HIS A 65 15.75 5.70 10.10
N ALA A 66 14.50 5.25 9.99
CA ALA A 66 13.34 5.86 10.62
C ALA A 66 13.34 5.77 12.16
N PRO A 67 13.52 4.58 12.80
CA PRO A 67 13.55 4.48 14.26
C PRO A 67 14.73 5.26 14.88
N MET A 68 15.88 5.31 14.21
CA MET A 68 17.09 5.92 14.76
C MET A 68 16.99 7.44 14.96
N SER A 69 16.03 8.10 14.29
CA SER A 69 15.83 9.55 14.38
C SER A 69 14.63 9.96 15.24
N ARG A 70 14.03 9.01 15.98
CA ARG A 70 12.85 9.25 16.82
C ARG A 70 13.23 9.48 18.27
N GLN A 71 12.58 10.47 18.88
CA GLN A 71 12.76 10.82 20.28
C GLN A 71 11.42 11.15 20.94
N LEU A 72 11.33 10.92 22.25
CA LEU A 72 10.24 11.42 23.06
C LEU A 72 10.54 12.86 23.46
N PHE A 73 9.58 13.73 23.24
CA PHE A 73 9.62 15.13 23.65
C PHE A 73 8.51 15.37 24.66
N ASP A 74 8.86 15.83 25.84
CA ASP A 74 7.89 16.17 26.89
C ASP A 74 7.53 17.65 26.74
N ASP A 75 6.27 17.91 26.43
CA ASP A 75 5.68 19.24 26.37
C ASP A 75 5.17 19.61 27.76
N GLU A 76 5.91 20.49 28.43
CA GLU A 76 5.64 20.92 29.80
C GLU A 76 4.38 21.81 29.87
N ASP A 77 4.08 22.55 28.80
CA ASP A 77 2.95 23.49 28.73
C ASP A 77 1.63 22.73 28.56
N GLU A 78 1.60 21.71 27.69
CA GLU A 78 0.42 20.87 27.47
C GLU A 78 0.35 19.63 28.39
N GLN A 79 1.39 19.38 29.20
CA GLN A 79 1.56 18.16 30.02
C GLN A 79 1.41 16.87 29.19
N ARG A 80 2.05 16.82 28.01
CA ARG A 80 1.94 15.72 27.05
C ARG A 80 3.30 15.26 26.54
N THR A 81 3.48 13.95 26.39
CA THR A 81 4.67 13.37 25.75
C THR A 81 4.38 13.08 24.28
N TRP A 82 5.17 13.67 23.38
CA TRP A 82 5.10 13.50 21.94
C TRP A 82 6.21 12.59 21.41
N CYS A 83 5.90 11.81 20.38
CA CYS A 83 6.88 11.06 19.60
C CYS A 83 7.27 11.88 18.37
N ILE A 84 8.42 12.58 18.43
CA ILE A 84 8.85 13.50 17.38
C ILE A 84 9.98 12.87 16.56
N VAL A 85 9.96 13.11 15.25
CA VAL A 85 11.03 12.69 14.34
C VAL A 85 11.97 13.87 14.09
N ASN A 86 13.23 13.74 14.48
CA ASN A 86 14.24 14.76 14.26
C ASN A 86 15.23 14.33 13.17
N TYR A 87 14.79 14.42 11.91
CA TYR A 87 15.64 14.10 10.77
C TYR A 87 16.58 15.26 10.39
N SER A 88 17.83 14.93 10.09
CA SER A 88 18.73 15.81 9.33
C SER A 88 18.17 16.11 7.93
N PHE A 89 18.63 17.16 7.27
CA PHE A 89 18.15 17.54 5.93
C PHE A 89 18.30 16.40 4.90
N GLN A 90 19.42 15.67 4.94
CA GLN A 90 19.69 14.53 4.06
C GLN A 90 18.72 13.37 4.33
N LEU A 91 18.50 13.03 5.61
CA LEU A 91 17.56 11.97 6.01
C LEU A 91 16.11 12.34 5.65
N LYS A 92 15.75 13.63 5.72
CA LYS A 92 14.44 14.14 5.28
C LYS A 92 14.19 13.92 3.78
N ILE A 93 15.21 14.07 2.96
CA ILE A 93 15.13 13.83 1.51
C ILE A 93 15.07 12.33 1.25
N PHE A 94 15.93 11.56 1.89
CA PHE A 94 15.97 10.11 1.75
C PHE A 94 14.64 9.46 2.16
N ASP A 95 14.09 9.80 3.32
CA ASP A 95 12.81 9.30 3.80
C ASP A 95 11.67 9.61 2.80
N ARG A 96 11.64 10.82 2.25
CA ARG A 96 10.66 11.19 1.21
C ARG A 96 10.82 10.35 -0.05
N PHE A 97 12.06 10.18 -0.51
CA PHE A 97 12.37 9.39 -1.69
C PHE A 97 11.95 7.93 -1.52
N ILE A 98 12.32 7.31 -0.39
CA ILE A 98 11.97 5.92 -0.05
C ILE A 98 10.44 5.76 0.02
N ASN A 99 9.72 6.66 0.69
CA ASN A 99 8.26 6.59 0.75
C ASN A 99 7.62 6.72 -0.64
N LEU A 100 8.12 7.62 -1.50
CA LEU A 100 7.63 7.73 -2.88
C LEU A 100 7.96 6.48 -3.69
N PHE A 101 9.17 5.93 -3.54
CA PHE A 101 9.60 4.73 -4.25
C PHE A 101 8.75 3.50 -3.90
N HIS A 102 8.57 3.21 -2.60
CA HIS A 102 7.76 2.07 -2.16
C HIS A 102 6.28 2.21 -2.47
N PHE A 103 5.80 3.42 -2.75
CA PHE A 103 4.43 3.62 -3.22
C PHE A 103 4.34 3.53 -4.75
N LEU A 104 5.10 4.37 -5.47
CA LEU A 104 4.91 4.64 -6.89
C LEU A 104 5.32 3.45 -7.77
N ILE A 105 6.39 2.74 -7.41
CA ILE A 105 6.90 1.64 -8.22
C ILE A 105 5.93 0.43 -8.20
N PRO A 106 5.48 -0.07 -7.04
CA PRO A 106 4.45 -1.11 -7.01
C PRO A 106 3.17 -0.69 -7.72
N PHE A 107 2.76 0.56 -7.55
CA PHE A 107 1.58 1.11 -8.21
C PHE A 107 1.67 1.05 -9.75
N ILE A 108 2.80 1.49 -10.32
CA ILE A 108 3.02 1.44 -11.78
C ILE A 108 3.01 0.00 -12.27
N ILE A 109 3.63 -0.93 -11.52
CA ILE A 109 3.65 -2.35 -11.87
C ILE A 109 2.23 -2.94 -11.88
N ASP A 110 1.43 -2.68 -10.85
CA ASP A 110 0.04 -3.14 -10.76
C ASP A 110 -0.80 -2.59 -11.92
N PHE A 111 -0.66 -1.30 -12.21
CA PHE A 111 -1.36 -0.65 -13.32
C PHE A 111 -0.99 -1.27 -14.67
N LEU A 112 0.31 -1.39 -14.98
CA LEU A 112 0.77 -1.98 -16.23
C LEU A 112 0.37 -3.46 -16.35
N SER A 113 0.47 -4.23 -15.27
CA SER A 113 0.07 -5.64 -15.23
C SER A 113 -1.42 -5.80 -15.52
N SER A 114 -2.25 -4.93 -14.95
CA SER A 114 -3.69 -4.91 -15.23
C SER A 114 -4.00 -4.62 -16.71
N LEU A 115 -3.30 -3.66 -17.32
CA LEU A 115 -3.43 -3.35 -18.75
C LEU A 115 -3.02 -4.54 -19.63
N ILE A 116 -1.91 -5.21 -19.30
CA ILE A 116 -1.43 -6.39 -20.01
C ILE A 116 -2.48 -7.50 -19.97
N ILE A 117 -3.04 -7.81 -18.80
CA ILE A 117 -4.09 -8.82 -18.64
C ILE A 117 -5.30 -8.49 -19.51
N ILE A 118 -5.74 -7.22 -19.51
CA ILE A 118 -6.87 -6.76 -20.35
C ILE A 118 -6.58 -7.00 -21.84
N ILE A 119 -5.40 -6.62 -22.31
CA ILE A 119 -4.99 -6.79 -23.70
C ILE A 119 -4.91 -8.27 -24.07
N GLN A 120 -4.35 -9.11 -23.20
CA GLN A 120 -4.24 -10.56 -23.43
C GLN A 120 -5.62 -11.22 -23.50
N VAL A 121 -6.52 -10.89 -22.57
CA VAL A 121 -7.91 -11.39 -22.59
C VAL A 121 -8.62 -10.97 -23.87
N PHE A 122 -8.44 -9.72 -24.32
CA PHE A 122 -9.01 -9.23 -25.58
C PHE A 122 -8.43 -9.95 -26.81
N LYS A 123 -7.10 -10.12 -26.89
CA LYS A 123 -6.43 -10.82 -28.00
C LYS A 123 -6.80 -12.31 -28.06
N THR A 124 -6.88 -12.98 -26.92
CA THR A 124 -7.27 -14.40 -26.87
C THR A 124 -8.72 -14.57 -27.35
N ARG A 125 -9.64 -13.71 -26.90
CA ARG A 125 -11.06 -13.79 -27.29
C ARG A 125 -11.30 -13.46 -28.76
N THR A 126 -10.58 -12.49 -29.33
CA THR A 126 -10.65 -12.19 -30.77
C THR A 126 -10.10 -13.32 -31.64
N LYS A 127 -9.07 -14.04 -31.20
CA LYS A 127 -8.58 -15.26 -31.87
C LYS A 127 -9.60 -16.41 -31.79
N THR A 128 -10.27 -16.60 -30.64
CA THR A 128 -11.28 -17.66 -30.46
C THR A 128 -12.62 -17.33 -31.15
N GLN A 129 -13.00 -16.05 -31.27
CA GLN A 129 -14.28 -15.59 -31.85
C GLN A 129 -14.19 -15.13 -33.31
N LYS A 130 -13.31 -15.72 -34.13
CA LYS A 130 -13.28 -15.49 -35.59
C LYS A 130 -14.56 -15.90 -36.35
N LYS A 131 -15.70 -16.16 -35.68
CA LYS A 131 -16.95 -16.62 -36.30
C LYS A 131 -18.19 -15.72 -36.17
N VAL A 132 -18.24 -14.62 -35.40
CA VAL A 132 -19.48 -13.79 -35.35
C VAL A 132 -19.20 -12.29 -35.22
N LYS A 133 -19.89 -11.48 -36.03
CA LYS A 133 -19.77 -10.02 -36.21
C LYS A 133 -19.83 -9.23 -34.88
N ASN A 134 -18.70 -8.58 -34.60
CA ASN A 134 -18.49 -7.15 -34.30
C ASN A 134 -19.51 -6.41 -33.39
N LYS A 135 -19.01 -6.02 -32.20
CA LYS A 135 -19.45 -4.92 -31.31
C LYS A 135 -20.64 -5.13 -30.34
N THR A 136 -21.73 -5.82 -30.70
CA THR A 136 -22.89 -5.91 -29.79
C THR A 136 -22.72 -6.91 -28.63
N LEU A 137 -22.02 -8.02 -28.87
CA LEU A 137 -21.66 -8.99 -27.81
C LEU A 137 -20.61 -8.42 -26.83
N PHE A 138 -19.88 -7.39 -27.26
CA PHE A 138 -18.79 -6.74 -26.53
C PHE A 138 -19.27 -6.05 -25.26
N TYR A 139 -20.36 -5.28 -25.37
CA TYR A 139 -21.01 -4.61 -24.24
C TYR A 139 -21.58 -5.63 -23.24
N VAL A 140 -22.18 -6.71 -23.75
CA VAL A 140 -22.79 -7.76 -22.93
C VAL A 140 -21.75 -8.53 -22.11
N GLN A 141 -20.60 -8.88 -22.67
CA GLN A 141 -19.54 -9.60 -21.95
C GLN A 141 -18.75 -8.72 -20.97
N ILE A 142 -18.52 -7.44 -21.29
CA ILE A 142 -17.93 -6.47 -20.34
C ILE A 142 -18.85 -6.27 -19.14
N ASN A 143 -20.15 -6.11 -19.38
CA ASN A 143 -21.12 -5.89 -18.30
C ASN A 143 -21.22 -7.14 -17.39
N ARG A 144 -21.03 -8.34 -17.96
CA ARG A 144 -21.05 -9.62 -17.22
C ARG A 144 -19.81 -9.85 -16.35
N HIS A 145 -18.69 -9.19 -16.65
CA HIS A 145 -17.42 -9.35 -15.93
C HIS A 145 -16.85 -8.03 -15.39
N LYS A 146 -17.70 -7.00 -15.22
CA LYS A 146 -17.32 -5.69 -14.68
C LYS A 146 -16.52 -5.80 -13.37
N HIS A 147 -16.80 -6.83 -12.57
CA HIS A 147 -16.14 -7.08 -11.29
C HIS A 147 -14.63 -7.37 -11.42
N LEU A 148 -14.17 -7.94 -12.53
CA LEU A 148 -12.74 -8.15 -12.81
C LEU A 148 -11.98 -6.84 -13.05
N ILE A 149 -12.69 -5.78 -13.45
CA ILE A 149 -12.12 -4.44 -13.73
C ILE A 149 -12.32 -3.52 -12.52
N ILE A 150 -13.48 -3.62 -11.88
CA ILE A 150 -13.85 -2.82 -10.72
C ILE A 150 -12.95 -3.13 -9.52
N ALA A 151 -12.58 -4.40 -9.27
CA ALA A 151 -11.76 -4.73 -8.11
C ALA A 151 -10.35 -4.11 -8.16
N PRO A 152 -9.56 -4.21 -9.25
CA PRO A 152 -8.27 -3.52 -9.35
C PRO A 152 -8.38 -1.99 -9.30
N CYS A 153 -9.38 -1.40 -9.97
CA CYS A 153 -9.59 0.05 -9.96
C CYS A 153 -10.04 0.58 -8.59
N ILE A 154 -10.89 -0.17 -7.87
CA ILE A 154 -11.28 0.16 -6.49
C ILE A 154 -10.03 0.13 -5.61
N LEU A 155 -9.22 -0.93 -5.66
CA LEU A 155 -8.00 -1.03 -4.84
C LEU A 155 -7.02 0.12 -5.12
N ILE A 156 -6.85 0.51 -6.39
CA ILE A 156 -6.07 1.68 -6.81
C ILE A 156 -6.65 2.99 -6.22
N LEU A 157 -7.97 3.19 -6.36
CA LEU A 157 -8.64 4.39 -5.84
C LEU A 157 -8.56 4.47 -4.31
N LEU A 158 -8.62 3.31 -3.65
CA LEU A 158 -8.54 3.17 -2.21
C LEU A 158 -7.12 3.38 -1.67
N ALA A 159 -6.08 3.22 -2.49
CA ALA A 159 -4.69 3.49 -2.14
C ALA A 159 -4.28 4.97 -2.31
N LEU A 160 -5.00 5.76 -3.12
CA LEU A 160 -4.75 7.20 -3.35
C LEU A 160 -4.82 8.08 -2.09
N PRO A 161 -5.76 7.88 -1.15
CA PRO A 161 -5.77 8.61 0.13
C PRO A 161 -4.45 8.48 0.91
N ARG A 162 -3.79 7.32 0.80
CA ARG A 162 -2.51 7.05 1.47
C ARG A 162 -1.38 7.91 0.95
N LEU A 163 -1.34 8.17 -0.36
CA LEU A 163 -0.41 9.13 -0.97
C LEU A 163 -0.63 10.52 -0.40
N ILE A 164 -1.88 10.99 -0.46
CA ILE A 164 -2.26 12.34 -0.06
C ILE A 164 -1.81 12.60 1.39
N ILE A 165 -1.99 11.62 2.28
CA ILE A 165 -1.64 11.73 3.69
C ILE A 165 -0.14 11.65 3.94
N SER A 166 0.58 10.77 3.23
CA SER A 166 2.04 10.67 3.34
C SER A 166 2.76 11.95 2.89
N PHE A 167 2.12 12.77 2.05
CA PHE A 167 2.62 14.10 1.66
C PHE A 167 2.10 15.22 2.57
N LEU A 168 0.87 15.12 3.10
CA LEU A 168 0.24 16.12 3.96
C LEU A 168 0.70 16.11 5.41
N SER A 169 1.21 14.99 5.95
CA SER A 169 1.64 14.90 7.36
C SER A 169 2.75 15.90 7.73
N ARG A 170 3.38 16.53 6.72
CA ARG A 170 4.42 17.55 6.87
C ARG A 170 3.91 18.99 6.74
N CYS A 171 2.63 19.19 6.40
CA CYS A 171 1.94 20.49 6.38
C CYS A 171 1.13 20.78 7.66
N MET A 172 1.21 19.93 8.70
CA MET A 172 0.48 20.13 9.95
C MET A 172 1.27 20.99 10.95
N GLU A 173 1.66 22.19 10.55
CA GLU A 173 2.12 23.20 11.51
C GLU A 173 0.97 24.01 12.10
N SER A 174 -0.25 23.95 11.54
CA SER A 174 -1.39 24.73 12.05
C SER A 174 -2.71 24.34 11.39
N THR A 175 -3.42 23.33 11.89
CA THR A 175 -4.85 23.14 11.55
C THR A 175 -5.64 22.77 12.80
N HIS A 176 -6.65 23.59 13.12
CA HIS A 176 -7.55 23.44 14.27
C HIS A 176 -8.38 22.15 14.32
N ASP A 177 -8.39 21.33 13.25
CA ASP A 177 -9.18 20.10 13.20
C ASP A 177 -8.36 18.88 12.71
N PRO A 178 -7.75 18.12 13.63
CA PRO A 178 -6.96 16.94 13.30
C PRO A 178 -7.81 15.72 12.89
N TRP A 179 -9.14 15.77 13.06
CA TRP A 179 -10.01 14.61 12.86
C TRP A 179 -10.07 14.16 11.41
N LEU A 180 -10.10 15.09 10.45
CA LEU A 180 -10.13 14.76 9.03
C LEU A 180 -8.87 14.00 8.59
N PHE A 181 -7.71 14.36 9.17
CA PHE A 181 -6.45 13.67 8.94
C PHE A 181 -6.48 12.25 9.51
N PHE A 182 -6.94 12.08 10.75
CA PHE A 182 -7.08 10.75 11.35
C PHE A 182 -8.04 9.86 10.58
N ILE A 183 -9.19 10.39 10.15
CA ILE A 183 -10.16 9.66 9.34
C ILE A 183 -9.53 9.22 8.02
N GLY A 184 -8.86 10.13 7.30
CA GLY A 184 -8.13 9.79 6.08
C GLY A 184 -7.08 8.70 6.33
N TYR A 185 -6.34 8.81 7.44
CA TYR A 185 -5.26 7.88 7.78
C TYR A 185 -5.81 6.47 8.00
N TYR A 186 -6.90 6.34 8.76
CA TYR A 186 -7.57 5.05 8.94
C TYR A 186 -8.18 4.51 7.65
N ILE A 187 -8.81 5.37 6.83
CA ILE A 187 -9.34 4.97 5.52
C ILE A 187 -8.23 4.41 4.62
N SER A 188 -7.02 4.94 4.71
CA SER A 188 -5.88 4.48 3.92
C SER A 188 -5.44 3.03 4.22
N PHE A 189 -5.88 2.44 5.34
CA PHE A 189 -5.60 1.05 5.72
C PHE A 189 -6.73 0.07 5.41
N ILE A 190 -7.95 0.57 5.18
CA ILE A 190 -9.08 -0.23 4.70
C ILE A 190 -8.71 -1.11 3.48
N PRO A 191 -7.95 -0.65 2.46
CA PRO A 191 -7.64 -1.46 1.30
C PRO A 191 -6.83 -2.69 1.70
N SER A 192 -5.80 -2.51 2.53
CA SER A 192 -4.95 -3.59 3.06
C SER A 192 -5.73 -4.58 3.92
N LEU A 193 -6.70 -4.10 4.71
CA LEU A 193 -7.61 -4.95 5.49
C LEU A 193 -8.56 -5.76 4.61
N LEU A 194 -8.98 -5.20 3.47
CA LEU A 194 -9.91 -5.83 2.54
C LEU A 194 -9.27 -6.84 1.58
N ILE A 195 -7.94 -6.83 1.40
CA ILE A 195 -7.23 -7.79 0.52
C ILE A 195 -7.59 -9.24 0.86
N PHE A 196 -7.56 -9.61 2.14
CA PHE A 196 -7.92 -10.97 2.58
C PHE A 196 -9.37 -11.30 2.23
N THR A 197 -10.31 -10.41 2.53
CA THR A 197 -11.73 -10.62 2.27
C THR A 197 -12.06 -10.70 0.78
N VAL A 198 -11.42 -9.87 -0.06
CA VAL A 198 -11.70 -9.78 -1.50
C VAL A 198 -11.02 -10.91 -2.28
N PHE A 199 -9.80 -11.32 -1.90
CA PHE A 199 -9.03 -12.29 -2.68
C PHE A 199 -8.98 -13.68 -2.06
N VAL A 200 -9.02 -13.82 -0.73
CA VAL A 200 -8.89 -15.12 -0.05
C VAL A 200 -10.27 -15.73 0.23
N LEU A 201 -11.23 -14.95 0.74
CA LEU A 201 -12.55 -15.48 1.10
C LEU A 201 -13.34 -16.12 -0.06
N PRO A 202 -13.36 -15.54 -1.29
CA PRO A 202 -14.03 -16.17 -2.42
C PRO A 202 -13.18 -17.24 -3.13
N SER A 203 -11.91 -17.43 -2.72
CA SER A 203 -11.05 -18.48 -3.26
C SER A 203 -11.51 -19.83 -2.71
N LYS A 204 -12.35 -20.54 -3.48
CA LYS A 204 -12.66 -21.94 -3.18
C LYS A 204 -11.34 -22.72 -3.25
N LYS A 205 -10.96 -23.36 -2.14
CA LYS A 205 -9.94 -24.42 -2.15
C LYS A 205 -10.39 -25.46 -3.18
N ILE A 206 -9.59 -25.61 -4.24
CA ILE A 206 -9.63 -26.79 -5.11
C ILE A 206 -9.20 -27.98 -4.28
#